data_AF-A0A5C4N1D6-F1
#
_entry.id   AF-A0A5C4N1D6-F1
#
_cell.length_a   1.000
_cell.length_b   1.000
_cell.length_c   1.000
_cell.angle_alpha   90.00
_cell.angle_beta   90.00
_cell.angle_gamma   90.00
#
_symmetry.space_group_name_H-M   'P 1'
#
loop_
_entity.id
_entity.type
_entity.pdbx_description
1 polymer ?
#
loop_
_entity_poly.entity_id
_entity_poly.type
_entity_poly.pdbx_seq_one_letter_code
_entity_poly.pdbx_strand_id
1 'polypeptide(L)'
;MTPRRLGPTDPALPQVLPLIRLAFAELDGVIDPPSSLRRMTGDDVTRLAAEGEVWALGDPLAAVVILTAREDALYAGRLSVHPDHRRRGHARTLLRLAETRARAWGKPRVILGCRVELAGNHALFRSEGFTETHRETHEGYPRPTSVWFEKRVTPMSDTTPEAGPEAGPETPDHDDARHASKMAKKKAARDKIMATKTEEKGLVIVHTGKGKGKSSAAFGMIFRCIAHDMHCAVVQFIKGAMHTGERDLIQAHFADLCEFHTMGEGFTWETQDRARDVAAATKAWDKAKELIRDPANRMVLLDEINIALRYDYIPLDEVLAFLRDEKPPTTHVVLTGRNAHERLIEQADLVTEMELVKHPFRSGVKAQAGVEF
;
A
#
# COMPACT_ATOMS: atom_id res chain seq x y z
N MET A 1 3.49 11.12 -9.56
CA MET A 1 3.01 11.73 -10.82
C MET A 1 1.64 12.32 -10.56
N THR A 2 1.39 13.53 -11.03
CA THR A 2 0.09 14.21 -10.87
C THR A 2 -0.80 13.90 -12.07
N PRO A 3 -2.06 13.48 -11.88
CA PRO A 3 -2.97 13.26 -13.00
C PRO A 3 -3.23 14.55 -13.77
N ARG A 4 -3.28 14.47 -15.10
CA ARG A 4 -3.73 15.56 -15.97
C ARG A 4 -4.82 15.07 -16.92
N ARG A 5 -5.76 15.96 -17.24
CA ARG A 5 -6.81 15.69 -18.24
C ARG A 5 -6.21 15.89 -19.63
N LEU A 6 -6.48 14.94 -20.52
CA LEU A 6 -6.15 15.02 -21.95
C LEU A 6 -7.40 15.46 -22.70
N GLY A 7 -7.35 16.62 -23.35
CA GLY A 7 -8.41 17.07 -24.26
C GLY A 7 -8.32 16.40 -25.63
N PRO A 8 -9.34 16.55 -26.50
CA PRO A 8 -9.36 15.96 -27.85
C PRO A 8 -8.18 16.37 -28.75
N THR A 9 -7.59 17.54 -28.48
CA THR A 9 -6.44 18.10 -29.21
C THR A 9 -5.12 18.01 -28.45
N ASP A 10 -5.09 17.34 -27.29
CA ASP A 10 -3.87 17.20 -26.49
C ASP A 10 -2.82 16.38 -27.24
N PRO A 11 -1.56 16.85 -27.36
CA PRO A 11 -0.52 16.16 -28.13
C PRO A 11 -0.16 14.78 -27.57
N ALA A 12 -0.49 14.49 -26.30
CA ALA A 12 -0.27 13.18 -25.70
C ALA A 12 -1.45 12.22 -25.85
N LEU A 13 -2.62 12.68 -26.33
CA LEU A 13 -3.80 11.84 -26.54
C LEU A 13 -3.52 10.62 -27.45
N PRO A 14 -2.72 10.73 -28.53
CA PRO A 14 -2.36 9.58 -29.35
C PRO A 14 -1.61 8.47 -28.61
N GLN A 15 -0.97 8.76 -27.46
CA GLN A 15 -0.27 7.76 -26.65
C GLN A 15 -1.22 6.86 -25.82
N VAL A 16 -2.48 7.26 -25.65
CA VAL A 16 -3.46 6.55 -24.80
C VAL A 16 -3.79 5.17 -25.36
N LEU A 17 -4.09 5.06 -26.65
CA LEU A 17 -4.46 3.78 -27.26
C LEU A 17 -3.29 2.76 -27.24
N PRO A 18 -2.05 3.12 -27.61
CA PRO A 18 -0.88 2.25 -27.42
C PRO A 18 -0.72 1.77 -25.98
N LEU A 19 -0.86 2.65 -24.98
CA LEU A 19 -0.75 2.29 -23.57
C LEU A 19 -1.84 1.29 -23.16
N ILE A 20 -3.10 1.54 -23.53
CA ILE A 20 -4.20 0.61 -23.25
C ILE A 20 -3.90 -0.74 -23.89
N ARG A 21 -3.52 -0.79 -25.16
CA ARG A 21 -3.21 -2.05 -25.85
C ARG A 21 -2.06 -2.81 -25.16
N LEU A 22 -1.00 -2.11 -24.78
CA LEU A 22 0.13 -2.73 -24.07
C LEU A 22 -0.28 -3.28 -22.69
N ALA A 23 -1.07 -2.51 -21.93
CA ALA A 23 -1.54 -2.96 -20.61
C ALA A 23 -2.46 -4.19 -20.71
N PHE A 24 -3.21 -4.33 -21.81
CA PHE A 24 -4.14 -5.43 -22.04
C PHE A 24 -3.52 -6.64 -22.74
N ALA A 25 -2.38 -6.50 -23.42
CA ALA A 25 -1.74 -7.61 -24.14
C ALA A 25 -1.43 -8.81 -23.23
N GLU A 26 -1.05 -8.56 -21.98
CA GLU A 26 -0.77 -9.62 -21.00
C GLU A 26 -2.03 -10.31 -20.45
N LEU A 27 -3.22 -9.78 -20.73
CA LEU A 27 -4.49 -10.41 -20.36
C LEU A 27 -4.94 -11.41 -21.42
N ASP A 28 -4.27 -11.46 -22.57
CA ASP A 28 -4.55 -12.42 -23.63
C ASP A 28 -4.31 -13.85 -23.13
N GLY A 29 -5.33 -14.70 -23.27
CA GLY A 29 -5.32 -16.06 -22.73
C GLY A 29 -5.62 -16.15 -21.22
N VAL A 30 -5.69 -15.03 -20.51
CA VAL A 30 -6.09 -14.98 -19.08
C VAL A 30 -7.57 -14.71 -18.94
N ILE A 31 -8.13 -13.81 -19.76
CA ILE A 31 -9.55 -13.43 -19.72
C ILE A 31 -10.34 -14.11 -20.84
N ASP A 32 -11.56 -14.52 -20.52
CA ASP A 32 -12.48 -15.15 -21.46
C ASP A 32 -13.92 -14.63 -21.21
N PRO A 33 -14.56 -13.94 -22.18
CA PRO A 33 -14.11 -13.63 -23.54
C PRO A 33 -12.95 -12.64 -23.64
N PRO A 34 -12.19 -12.69 -24.76
CA PRO A 34 -11.22 -11.67 -25.11
C PRO A 34 -11.79 -10.26 -25.05
N SER A 35 -10.95 -9.30 -24.66
CA SER A 35 -11.36 -7.91 -24.54
C SER A 35 -11.80 -7.32 -25.88
N SER A 36 -12.94 -6.62 -25.89
CA SER A 36 -13.41 -5.86 -27.05
C SER A 36 -12.53 -4.66 -27.39
N LEU A 37 -11.54 -4.33 -26.54
CA LEU A 37 -10.56 -3.27 -26.77
C LEU A 37 -9.69 -3.48 -28.01
N ARG A 38 -9.63 -4.71 -28.56
CA ARG A 38 -8.99 -4.97 -29.87
C ARG A 38 -9.59 -4.14 -31.01
N ARG A 39 -10.88 -3.79 -30.90
CA ARG A 39 -11.62 -3.01 -31.90
C ARG A 39 -11.56 -1.49 -31.67
N MET A 40 -10.95 -1.05 -30.56
CA MET A 40 -10.85 0.37 -30.22
C MET A 40 -9.86 1.10 -31.13
N THR A 41 -10.30 2.22 -31.70
CA THR A 41 -9.52 3.06 -32.61
C THR A 41 -9.01 4.34 -31.93
N GLY A 42 -8.14 5.08 -32.61
CA GLY A 42 -7.71 6.41 -32.14
C GLY A 42 -8.89 7.39 -32.08
N ASP A 43 -9.79 7.31 -33.06
CA ASP A 43 -11.00 8.14 -33.11
C ASP A 43 -11.94 7.86 -31.94
N ASP A 44 -12.02 6.61 -31.48
CA ASP A 44 -12.75 6.27 -30.25
C ASP A 44 -12.17 6.98 -29.02
N VAL A 45 -10.83 7.05 -28.90
CA VAL A 45 -10.17 7.77 -27.81
C VAL A 45 -10.47 9.27 -27.91
N THR A 46 -10.37 9.84 -29.10
CA THR A 46 -10.67 11.26 -29.35
C THR A 46 -12.11 11.60 -28.97
N ARG A 47 -13.07 10.75 -29.37
CA ARG A 47 -14.48 10.89 -29.02
C ARG A 47 -14.71 10.78 -27.51
N LEU A 48 -14.06 9.83 -26.84
CA LEU A 48 -14.13 9.69 -25.38
C LEU A 48 -13.52 10.89 -24.64
N ALA A 49 -12.50 11.54 -25.20
CA ALA A 49 -11.94 12.77 -24.65
C ALA A 49 -12.87 13.98 -24.83
N ALA A 50 -13.71 13.97 -25.87
CA ALA A 50 -14.69 15.02 -26.15
C ALA A 50 -15.97 14.87 -25.32
N GLU A 51 -16.52 13.65 -25.25
CA GLU A 51 -17.79 13.33 -24.59
C GLU A 51 -17.63 13.05 -23.08
N GLY A 52 -16.41 12.76 -22.63
CA GLY A 52 -16.08 12.37 -21.26
C GLY A 52 -14.82 13.05 -20.73
N GLU A 53 -14.05 12.31 -19.94
CA GLU A 53 -12.73 12.75 -19.50
C GLU A 53 -11.71 11.61 -19.64
N VAL A 54 -10.60 11.90 -20.33
CA VAL A 54 -9.42 11.05 -20.34
C VAL A 54 -8.40 11.65 -19.38
N TRP A 55 -8.01 10.89 -18.36
CA TRP A 55 -7.02 11.32 -17.37
C TRP A 55 -5.81 10.42 -17.41
N ALA A 56 -4.62 11.02 -17.45
CA ALA A 56 -3.38 10.27 -17.56
C ALA A 56 -2.31 10.73 -16.56
N LEU A 57 -1.35 9.85 -16.32
CA LEU A 57 -0.18 10.06 -15.47
C LEU A 57 1.09 9.91 -16.31
N GLY A 58 2.06 10.80 -16.08
CA GLY A 58 3.39 10.73 -16.71
C GLY A 58 3.46 11.44 -18.05
N ASP A 59 4.71 11.62 -18.50
CA ASP A 59 5.08 12.03 -19.85
C ASP A 59 6.48 11.42 -20.13
N PRO A 60 6.60 10.31 -20.90
CA PRO A 60 5.53 9.56 -21.59
C PRO A 60 4.46 8.97 -20.66
N LEU A 61 3.29 8.63 -21.22
CA LEU A 61 2.16 8.13 -20.41
C LEU A 61 2.50 6.81 -19.69
N ALA A 62 2.32 6.80 -18.37
CA ALA A 62 2.53 5.66 -17.48
C ALA A 62 1.22 4.97 -17.06
N ALA A 63 0.11 5.72 -17.01
CA ALA A 63 -1.21 5.18 -16.72
C ALA A 63 -2.32 6.09 -17.25
N VAL A 64 -3.51 5.52 -17.48
CA VAL A 64 -4.70 6.24 -17.94
C VAL A 64 -5.98 5.67 -17.34
N VAL A 65 -6.99 6.52 -17.16
CA VAL A 65 -8.38 6.14 -16.91
C VAL A 65 -9.30 6.99 -17.78
N ILE A 66 -10.39 6.39 -18.24
CA ILE A 66 -11.43 7.08 -19.01
C ILE A 66 -12.69 7.14 -18.16
N LEU A 67 -13.20 8.34 -17.94
CA LEU A 67 -14.39 8.62 -17.15
C LEU A 67 -15.54 9.00 -18.07
N THR A 68 -16.68 8.32 -17.92
CA THR A 68 -17.87 8.55 -18.74
C THR A 68 -19.08 8.71 -17.84
N ALA A 69 -19.90 9.76 -18.04
CA ALA A 69 -21.16 9.90 -17.33
C ALA A 69 -22.11 8.74 -17.66
N ARG A 70 -22.75 8.23 -16.62
CA ARG A 70 -24.02 7.50 -16.69
C ARG A 70 -25.08 8.33 -15.98
N GLU A 71 -26.34 7.92 -16.09
CA GLU A 71 -27.48 8.63 -15.49
C GLU A 71 -27.22 8.96 -14.01
N ASP A 72 -26.87 7.96 -13.20
CA ASP A 72 -26.72 8.06 -11.75
C ASP A 72 -25.30 7.70 -11.22
N ALA A 73 -24.31 7.64 -12.10
CA ALA A 73 -22.95 7.26 -11.74
C ALA A 73 -21.90 7.87 -12.68
N LEU A 74 -20.65 7.92 -12.22
CA LEU A 74 -19.50 8.10 -13.09
C LEU A 74 -18.85 6.74 -13.35
N TYR A 75 -18.80 6.31 -14.60
CA TYR A 75 -18.16 5.06 -14.98
C TYR A 75 -16.65 5.26 -15.18
N ALA A 76 -15.84 4.53 -14.41
CA ALA A 76 -14.39 4.48 -14.55
C ALA A 76 -13.97 3.28 -15.40
N GLY A 77 -13.71 3.53 -16.68
CA GLY A 77 -13.34 2.52 -17.66
C GLY A 77 -11.88 2.61 -18.09
N ARG A 78 -11.38 1.53 -18.70
CA ARG A 78 -10.05 1.48 -19.36
C ARG A 78 -8.91 1.92 -18.44
N LEU A 79 -9.06 1.68 -17.14
CA LEU A 79 -8.01 1.89 -16.15
C LEU A 79 -6.83 0.99 -16.50
N SER A 80 -5.77 1.60 -17.03
CA SER A 80 -4.63 0.90 -17.61
C SER A 80 -3.34 1.49 -17.07
N VAL A 81 -2.40 0.63 -16.70
CA VAL A 81 -1.07 1.01 -16.23
C VAL A 81 -0.05 0.30 -17.10
N HIS A 82 0.89 1.06 -17.65
CA HIS A 82 2.00 0.53 -18.43
C HIS A 82 2.73 -0.54 -17.59
N PRO A 83 3.08 -1.72 -18.16
CA PRO A 83 3.72 -2.82 -17.42
C PRO A 83 4.89 -2.38 -16.53
N ASP A 84 5.83 -1.60 -17.08
CA ASP A 84 7.00 -1.08 -16.35
C ASP A 84 6.67 -0.11 -15.19
N HIS A 85 5.46 0.43 -15.17
CA HIS A 85 4.97 1.38 -14.18
C HIS A 85 3.96 0.78 -13.21
N ARG A 86 3.70 -0.54 -13.29
CA ARG A 86 2.84 -1.24 -12.33
C ARG A 86 3.46 -1.29 -10.94
N ARG A 87 2.60 -1.54 -9.95
CA ARG A 87 2.96 -1.60 -8.52
C ARG A 87 3.54 -0.30 -7.95
N ARG A 88 3.31 0.84 -8.62
CA ARG A 88 3.69 2.20 -8.19
C ARG A 88 2.52 3.08 -7.74
N GLY A 89 1.41 2.45 -7.36
CA GLY A 89 0.18 3.13 -6.94
C GLY A 89 -0.59 3.91 -8.03
N HIS A 90 -0.21 3.84 -9.31
CA HIS A 90 -0.86 4.66 -10.36
C HIS A 90 -2.36 4.37 -10.54
N ALA A 91 -2.77 3.10 -10.52
CA ALA A 91 -4.18 2.72 -10.58
C ALA A 91 -4.97 3.29 -9.39
N ARG A 92 -4.37 3.25 -8.19
CA ARG A 92 -4.93 3.82 -6.95
C ARG A 92 -5.14 5.33 -7.08
N THR A 93 -4.13 6.05 -7.58
CA THR A 93 -4.22 7.48 -7.83
C THR A 93 -5.37 7.82 -8.79
N LEU A 94 -5.53 7.06 -9.87
CA LEU A 94 -6.59 7.28 -10.85
C LEU A 94 -7.99 6.92 -10.32
N LEU A 95 -8.12 5.91 -9.45
CA LEU A 95 -9.39 5.58 -8.79
C LEU A 95 -9.83 6.69 -7.82
N ARG A 96 -8.90 7.27 -7.04
CA ARG A 96 -9.19 8.41 -6.16
C ARG A 96 -9.56 9.66 -6.95
N LEU A 97 -8.89 9.87 -8.08
CA LEU A 97 -9.26 10.93 -9.03
C LEU A 97 -10.69 10.74 -9.54
N ALA A 98 -11.09 9.53 -9.92
CA ALA A 98 -12.45 9.25 -10.37
C ALA A 98 -13.51 9.64 -9.32
N GLU A 99 -13.22 9.42 -8.03
CA GLU A 99 -14.09 9.88 -6.94
C GLU A 99 -14.20 11.42 -6.88
N THR A 100 -13.07 12.12 -6.99
CA THR A 100 -13.04 13.59 -7.07
C THR A 100 -13.82 14.11 -8.29
N ARG A 101 -13.70 13.44 -9.44
CA ARG A 101 -14.43 13.84 -10.66
C ARG A 101 -15.92 13.52 -10.55
N ALA A 102 -16.31 12.41 -9.93
CA ALA A 102 -17.71 12.11 -9.68
C ALA A 102 -18.37 13.19 -8.81
N ARG A 103 -17.68 13.71 -7.79
CA ARG A 103 -18.15 14.89 -7.03
C ARG A 103 -18.36 16.10 -7.92
N ALA A 104 -17.36 16.42 -8.75
CA ALA A 104 -17.42 17.56 -9.66
C ALA A 104 -18.55 17.44 -10.71
N TRP A 105 -18.94 16.22 -11.07
CA TRP A 105 -20.01 15.93 -12.02
C TRP A 105 -21.38 15.69 -11.35
N GLY A 106 -21.48 15.91 -10.02
CA GLY A 106 -22.71 15.66 -9.27
C GLY A 106 -23.16 14.18 -9.27
N LYS A 107 -22.24 13.24 -9.53
CA LYS A 107 -22.55 11.81 -9.56
C LYS A 107 -22.44 11.21 -8.17
N PRO A 108 -23.49 10.52 -7.66
CA PRO A 108 -23.52 10.01 -6.28
C PRO A 108 -22.64 8.77 -6.07
N ARG A 109 -22.09 8.19 -7.15
CA ARG A 109 -21.23 7.01 -7.09
C ARG A 109 -20.28 6.92 -8.27
N VAL A 110 -19.16 6.23 -8.06
CA VAL A 110 -18.27 5.74 -9.11
C VAL A 110 -18.54 4.25 -9.32
N ILE A 111 -18.64 3.81 -10.57
CA ILE A 111 -18.83 2.40 -10.93
C ILE A 111 -17.74 1.93 -11.89
N LEU A 112 -17.37 0.66 -11.80
CA LEU A 112 -16.44 0.01 -12.73
C LEU A 112 -16.75 -1.47 -12.88
N GLY A 113 -16.40 -2.04 -14.04
CA GLY A 113 -16.49 -3.46 -14.33
C GLY A 113 -15.11 -4.07 -14.56
N CYS A 114 -14.89 -5.29 -14.06
CA CYS A 114 -13.62 -6.01 -14.22
C CYS A 114 -13.86 -7.49 -14.54
N ARG A 115 -12.92 -8.16 -15.20
CA ARG A 115 -13.03 -9.58 -15.56
C ARG A 115 -12.92 -10.48 -14.32
N VAL A 116 -13.71 -11.55 -14.25
CA VAL A 116 -13.78 -12.44 -13.08
C VAL A 116 -12.43 -13.06 -12.70
N GLU A 117 -11.56 -13.28 -13.69
CA GLU A 117 -10.22 -13.85 -13.52
C GLU A 117 -9.22 -12.89 -12.84
N LEU A 118 -9.50 -11.59 -12.81
CA LEU A 118 -8.55 -10.56 -12.34
C LEU A 118 -8.66 -10.30 -10.83
N ALA A 119 -8.43 -11.35 -10.03
CA ALA A 119 -8.54 -11.30 -8.57
C ALA A 119 -7.70 -10.17 -7.92
N GLY A 120 -6.50 -9.89 -8.45
CA GLY A 120 -5.65 -8.78 -7.99
C GLY A 120 -6.29 -7.40 -8.18
N ASN A 121 -7.04 -7.20 -9.27
CA ASN A 121 -7.79 -5.97 -9.50
C ASN A 121 -8.96 -5.86 -8.53
N HIS A 122 -9.67 -6.96 -8.27
CA HIS A 122 -10.76 -7.00 -7.30
C HIS A 122 -10.27 -6.62 -5.89
N ALA A 123 -9.12 -7.15 -5.47
CA ALA A 123 -8.49 -6.80 -4.19
C ALA A 123 -8.14 -5.30 -4.13
N LEU A 124 -7.59 -4.75 -5.22
CA LEU A 124 -7.31 -3.31 -5.32
C LEU A 124 -8.60 -2.49 -5.15
N PHE A 125 -9.68 -2.81 -5.85
CA PHE A 125 -10.94 -2.06 -5.76
C PHE A 125 -11.51 -2.08 -4.35
N ARG A 126 -11.53 -3.26 -3.70
CA ARG A 126 -11.97 -3.39 -2.30
C ARG A 126 -11.10 -2.55 -1.36
N SER A 127 -9.78 -2.54 -1.55
CA SER A 127 -8.86 -1.72 -0.76
C SER A 127 -9.07 -0.20 -0.92
N GLU A 128 -9.68 0.22 -2.03
CA GLU A 128 -10.04 1.63 -2.28
C GLU A 128 -11.51 1.94 -1.94
N GLY A 129 -12.18 1.01 -1.24
CA GLY A 129 -13.53 1.21 -0.71
C GLY A 129 -14.66 0.95 -1.71
N PHE A 130 -14.37 0.26 -2.82
CA PHE A 130 -15.42 -0.23 -3.71
C PHE A 130 -16.03 -1.53 -3.18
N THR A 131 -17.34 -1.69 -3.37
CA THR A 131 -18.09 -2.90 -3.04
C THR A 131 -18.59 -3.58 -4.31
N GLU A 132 -18.50 -4.91 -4.36
CA GLU A 132 -19.08 -5.71 -5.44
C GLU A 132 -20.61 -5.58 -5.42
N THR A 133 -21.23 -5.32 -6.56
CA THR A 133 -22.70 -5.14 -6.67
C THR A 133 -23.38 -6.31 -7.35
N HIS A 134 -22.89 -6.68 -8.53
CA HIS A 134 -23.43 -7.78 -9.31
C HIS A 134 -22.37 -8.32 -10.27
N ARG A 135 -22.69 -9.41 -10.96
CA ARG A 135 -21.85 -10.01 -11.99
C ARG A 135 -22.64 -10.09 -13.29
N GLU A 136 -21.93 -9.92 -14.40
CA GLU A 136 -22.51 -9.97 -15.74
C GLU A 136 -21.87 -11.07 -16.57
N THR A 137 -22.65 -11.58 -17.52
CA THR A 137 -22.26 -12.63 -18.46
C THR A 137 -22.29 -12.06 -19.87
N HIS A 138 -21.20 -12.22 -20.62
CA HIS A 138 -21.22 -11.87 -22.05
C HIS A 138 -22.14 -12.86 -22.78
N GLU A 139 -22.79 -12.38 -23.83
CA GLU A 139 -23.60 -13.22 -24.71
C GLU A 139 -22.78 -14.43 -25.21
N GLY A 140 -23.40 -15.62 -25.16
CA GLY A 140 -22.75 -16.87 -25.55
C GLY A 140 -21.90 -17.56 -24.47
N TYR A 141 -21.78 -16.99 -23.27
CA TYR A 141 -21.03 -17.60 -22.16
C TYR A 141 -21.96 -18.21 -21.10
N PRO A 142 -21.64 -19.40 -20.56
CA PRO A 142 -22.51 -20.09 -19.59
C PRO A 142 -22.31 -19.61 -18.14
N ARG A 143 -21.31 -18.75 -17.88
CA ARG A 143 -20.91 -18.28 -16.55
C ARG A 143 -20.65 -16.78 -16.54
N PRO A 144 -20.75 -16.11 -15.38
CA PRO A 144 -20.35 -14.71 -15.27
C PRO A 144 -18.91 -14.51 -15.69
N THR A 145 -18.68 -13.41 -16.40
CA THR A 145 -17.41 -13.06 -17.05
C THR A 145 -16.89 -11.71 -16.56
N SER A 146 -17.77 -10.87 -15.98
CA SER A 146 -17.40 -9.63 -15.34
C SER A 146 -17.99 -9.53 -13.93
N VAL A 147 -17.26 -8.88 -13.02
CA VAL A 147 -17.71 -8.42 -11.71
C VAL A 147 -17.80 -6.90 -11.74
N TRP A 148 -18.91 -6.36 -11.27
CA TRP A 148 -19.14 -4.92 -11.14
C TRP A 148 -18.96 -4.45 -9.71
N PHE A 149 -18.38 -3.26 -9.59
CA PHE A 149 -18.03 -2.62 -8.35
C PHE A 149 -18.58 -1.19 -8.31
N GLU A 150 -19.01 -0.74 -7.14
CA GLU A 150 -19.41 0.65 -6.90
C GLU A 150 -18.74 1.24 -5.66
N LYS A 151 -18.57 2.56 -5.65
CA LYS A 151 -18.19 3.33 -4.47
C LYS A 151 -19.07 4.57 -4.37
N ARG A 152 -19.77 4.73 -3.24
CA ARG A 152 -20.58 5.93 -2.97
C ARG A 152 -19.69 7.15 -2.79
N VAL A 153 -20.14 8.25 -3.38
CA VAL A 153 -19.47 9.55 -3.35
C VAL A 153 -20.26 10.45 -2.43
N THR A 154 -19.64 10.89 -1.34
CA THR A 154 -20.23 11.91 -0.47
C THR A 154 -20.30 13.25 -1.22
N PRO A 155 -21.46 13.91 -1.25
CA PRO A 155 -21.60 15.24 -1.85
C PRO A 155 -20.62 16.22 -1.23
N MET A 156 -20.08 17.14 -2.04
CA MET A 156 -19.52 18.36 -1.48
C MET A 156 -20.67 19.12 -0.82
N SER A 157 -20.50 19.52 0.45
CA SER A 157 -21.41 20.50 1.04
C SER A 157 -21.27 21.80 0.24
N ASP A 158 -22.36 22.29 -0.35
CA ASP A 158 -22.37 23.50 -1.15
C ASP A 158 -21.82 24.69 -0.36
N THR A 159 -20.66 25.15 -0.78
CA THR A 159 -20.27 26.55 -0.69
C THR A 159 -19.65 26.87 -2.05
N THR A 160 -20.48 27.35 -2.97
CA THR A 160 -20.03 27.98 -4.21
C THR A 160 -20.66 29.38 -4.28
N PRO A 161 -19.88 30.43 -4.54
CA PRO A 161 -20.34 31.82 -4.56
C PRO A 161 -21.03 32.14 -5.88
N GLU A 162 -22.25 32.67 -5.84
CA GLU A 162 -22.85 33.39 -6.98
C GLU A 162 -22.83 34.90 -6.71
N ALA A 163 -22.58 35.66 -7.77
CA ALA A 163 -22.50 37.10 -7.80
C ALA A 163 -23.77 37.73 -7.17
N GLY A 164 -23.54 38.64 -6.23
CA GLY A 164 -24.59 39.16 -5.36
C GLY A 164 -25.54 40.16 -6.01
N PRO A 165 -26.70 40.36 -5.38
CA PRO A 165 -27.25 41.68 -5.16
C PRO A 165 -26.77 42.19 -3.78
N GLU A 166 -26.17 43.38 -3.82
CA GLU A 166 -25.85 44.34 -2.75
C GLU A 166 -25.84 43.90 -1.27
N ALA A 167 -24.69 44.19 -0.65
CA ALA A 167 -24.30 43.87 0.70
C ALA A 167 -25.22 44.43 1.79
N GLY A 168 -25.67 43.53 2.68
CA GLY A 168 -25.90 43.81 4.10
C GLY A 168 -24.89 43.00 4.93
N PRO A 169 -24.38 43.53 6.06
CA PRO A 169 -23.30 42.88 6.79
C PRO A 169 -23.82 41.63 7.54
N GLU A 170 -23.34 40.44 7.17
CA GLU A 170 -23.60 39.20 7.91
C GLU A 170 -22.61 39.03 9.08
N THR A 171 -23.14 38.65 10.24
CA THR A 171 -22.44 38.54 11.52
C THR A 171 -21.71 37.19 11.71
N PRO A 172 -20.54 37.16 12.38
CA PRO A 172 -19.64 36.00 12.47
C PRO A 172 -20.14 34.80 13.32
N ASP A 173 -21.24 34.94 14.05
CA ASP A 173 -21.72 33.95 15.04
C ASP A 173 -22.33 32.68 14.40
N HIS A 174 -22.72 32.74 13.12
CA HIS A 174 -23.49 31.68 12.46
C HIS A 174 -22.61 30.57 11.83
N ASP A 175 -21.31 30.83 11.61
CA ASP A 175 -20.35 29.87 11.04
C ASP A 175 -19.76 28.90 12.09
N ASP A 176 -19.57 29.36 13.31
CA ASP A 176 -19.00 28.57 14.41
C ASP A 176 -19.95 27.46 14.86
N ALA A 177 -21.25 27.74 14.93
CA ALA A 177 -22.27 26.77 15.31
C ALA A 177 -22.41 25.63 14.28
N ARG A 178 -22.32 25.94 12.98
CA ARG A 178 -22.34 24.94 11.89
C ARG A 178 -21.07 24.09 11.91
N HIS A 179 -19.91 24.70 12.13
CA HIS A 179 -18.64 23.97 12.23
C HIS A 179 -18.61 23.04 13.45
N ALA A 180 -19.05 23.50 14.61
CA ALA A 180 -19.17 22.71 15.84
C ALA A 180 -20.08 21.49 15.65
N SER A 181 -21.25 21.67 15.01
CA SER A 181 -22.17 20.57 14.70
C SER A 181 -21.56 19.52 13.75
N LYS A 182 -20.80 19.97 12.73
CA LYS A 182 -20.09 19.08 11.79
C LYS A 182 -19.00 18.27 12.49
N MET A 183 -18.25 18.89 13.40
CA MET A 183 -17.22 18.20 14.19
C MET A 183 -17.84 17.25 15.21
N ALA A 184 -18.94 17.62 15.86
CA ALA A 184 -19.67 16.74 16.77
C ALA A 184 -20.19 15.48 16.06
N LYS A 185 -20.72 15.60 14.84
CA LYS A 185 -21.14 14.45 14.03
C LYS A 185 -19.97 13.55 13.63
N LYS A 186 -18.83 14.13 13.22
CA LYS A 186 -17.60 13.37 12.93
C LYS A 186 -17.05 12.67 14.17
N LYS A 187 -17.10 13.34 15.33
CA LYS A 187 -16.71 12.78 16.62
C LYS A 187 -17.61 11.61 16.99
N ALA A 188 -18.93 11.77 16.94
CA ALA A 188 -19.88 10.69 17.24
C ALA A 188 -19.69 9.46 16.33
N ALA A 189 -19.44 9.68 15.02
CA ALA A 189 -19.14 8.59 14.09
C ALA A 189 -17.81 7.89 14.43
N ARG A 190 -16.78 8.66 14.78
CA ARG A 190 -15.48 8.13 15.21
C ARG A 190 -15.59 7.38 16.54
N ASP A 191 -16.31 7.93 17.51
CA ASP A 191 -16.57 7.31 18.82
C ASP A 191 -17.29 5.97 18.64
N LYS A 192 -18.28 5.89 17.74
CA LYS A 192 -18.97 4.63 17.41
C LYS A 192 -18.04 3.60 16.77
N ILE A 193 -17.11 4.02 15.90
CA ILE A 193 -16.10 3.11 15.33
C ILE A 193 -15.16 2.63 16.43
N MET A 194 -14.64 3.54 17.26
CA MET A 194 -13.69 3.23 18.33
C MET A 194 -14.30 2.32 19.40
N ALA A 195 -15.59 2.47 19.70
CA ALA A 195 -16.30 1.61 20.65
C ALA A 195 -16.29 0.11 20.24
N THR A 196 -16.08 -0.18 18.96
CA THR A 196 -15.97 -1.56 18.44
C THR A 196 -14.53 -2.11 18.46
N LYS A 197 -13.54 -1.32 18.88
CA LYS A 197 -12.10 -1.65 18.85
C LYS A 197 -11.57 -1.82 20.28
N THR A 198 -11.98 -2.92 20.92
CA THR A 198 -11.69 -3.21 22.33
C THR A 198 -10.63 -4.28 22.54
N GLU A 199 -10.19 -4.95 21.48
CA GLU A 199 -9.23 -6.05 21.57
C GLU A 199 -7.79 -5.51 21.65
N GLU A 200 -7.05 -5.96 22.65
CA GLU A 200 -5.61 -5.79 22.76
C GLU A 200 -4.92 -7.14 22.58
N LYS A 201 -4.02 -7.22 21.60
CA LYS A 201 -3.22 -8.42 21.34
C LYS A 201 -1.83 -8.05 20.81
N GLY A 202 -0.90 -8.98 20.96
CA GLY A 202 0.40 -9.01 20.30
C GLY A 202 0.20 -9.15 18.79
N LEU A 203 0.94 -8.34 18.03
CA LEU A 203 0.78 -8.21 16.59
C LEU A 203 1.99 -8.79 15.87
N VAL A 204 1.75 -9.46 14.75
CA VAL A 204 2.78 -9.77 13.75
C VAL A 204 2.82 -8.63 12.73
N ILE A 205 3.96 -7.96 12.63
CA ILE A 205 4.13 -6.74 11.86
C ILE A 205 5.22 -6.95 10.82
N VAL A 206 4.97 -6.62 9.57
CA VAL A 206 5.94 -6.75 8.47
C VAL A 206 6.24 -5.38 7.86
N HIS A 207 7.53 -5.05 7.80
CA HIS A 207 8.06 -3.89 7.08
C HIS A 207 8.92 -4.37 5.90
N THR A 208 8.35 -4.29 4.70
CA THR A 208 8.96 -4.80 3.45
C THR A 208 9.13 -3.69 2.41
N GLY A 209 9.56 -4.05 1.20
CA GLY A 209 9.68 -3.14 0.07
C GLY A 209 11.11 -2.66 -0.22
N LYS A 210 11.28 -2.09 -1.41
CA LYS A 210 12.58 -1.69 -1.96
C LYS A 210 13.10 -0.37 -1.39
N GLY A 211 12.22 0.43 -0.79
CA GLY A 211 12.53 1.75 -0.25
C GLY A 211 13.30 1.72 1.07
N LYS A 212 13.96 2.85 1.37
CA LYS A 212 14.56 3.12 2.68
C LYS A 212 13.44 3.28 3.72
N GLY A 213 13.69 2.80 4.94
CA GLY A 213 12.86 3.09 6.11
C GLY A 213 12.47 1.89 6.95
N LYS A 214 12.65 0.65 6.47
CA LYS A 214 12.09 -0.57 7.08
C LYS A 214 12.63 -0.77 8.51
N SER A 215 13.95 -0.87 8.63
CA SER A 215 14.63 -1.01 9.92
C SER A 215 14.41 0.22 10.79
N SER A 216 14.52 1.44 10.26
CA SER A 216 14.32 2.66 11.07
C SER A 216 12.90 2.79 11.62
N ALA A 217 11.87 2.38 10.87
CA ALA A 217 10.50 2.35 11.37
C ALA A 217 10.34 1.30 12.47
N ALA A 218 10.95 0.12 12.31
CA ALA A 218 10.94 -0.93 13.32
C ALA A 218 11.70 -0.53 14.60
N PHE A 219 12.87 0.09 14.49
CA PHE A 219 13.59 0.68 15.62
C PHE A 219 12.81 1.80 16.28
N GLY A 220 12.07 2.61 15.52
CA GLY A 220 11.14 3.58 16.09
C GLY A 220 10.05 2.95 16.98
N MET A 221 9.66 1.70 16.70
CA MET A 221 8.76 0.94 17.58
C MET A 221 9.47 0.43 18.84
N ILE A 222 10.71 -0.06 18.71
CA ILE A 222 11.56 -0.45 19.85
C ILE A 222 11.76 0.74 20.79
N PHE A 223 12.12 1.91 20.27
CA PHE A 223 12.28 3.11 21.10
C PHE A 223 10.97 3.56 21.75
N ARG A 224 9.81 3.29 21.13
CA ARG A 224 8.52 3.53 21.77
C ARG A 224 8.27 2.56 22.92
N CYS A 225 8.66 1.28 22.81
CA CYS A 225 8.62 0.34 23.93
C CYS A 225 9.52 0.79 25.08
N ILE A 226 10.77 1.16 24.77
CA ILE A 226 11.73 1.68 25.76
C ILE A 226 11.17 2.93 26.45
N ALA A 227 10.57 3.87 25.71
CA ALA A 227 9.97 5.08 26.27
C ALA A 227 8.74 4.82 27.18
N HIS A 228 8.19 3.60 27.15
CA HIS A 228 7.13 3.14 28.03
C HIS A 228 7.63 2.13 29.08
N ASP A 229 8.95 2.04 29.30
CA ASP A 229 9.59 1.11 30.24
C ASP A 229 9.23 -0.37 29.96
N MET A 230 8.93 -0.70 28.69
CA MET A 230 8.59 -2.06 28.28
C MET A 230 9.84 -2.79 27.80
N HIS A 231 10.08 -3.98 28.36
CA HIS A 231 11.13 -4.86 27.90
C HIS A 231 10.90 -5.29 26.45
N CYS A 232 11.97 -5.29 25.67
CA CYS A 232 11.96 -5.66 24.26
C CYS A 232 13.29 -6.28 23.84
N ALA A 233 13.35 -6.81 22.62
CA ALA A 233 14.59 -7.36 22.10
C ALA A 233 14.73 -7.15 20.60
N VAL A 234 15.97 -7.16 20.13
CA VAL A 234 16.34 -7.03 18.73
C VAL A 234 17.25 -8.18 18.33
N VAL A 235 16.88 -8.88 17.25
CA VAL A 235 17.73 -9.85 16.57
C VAL A 235 17.94 -9.37 15.15
N GLN A 236 19.19 -9.04 14.80
CA GLN A 236 19.55 -8.67 13.43
C GLN A 236 20.09 -9.88 12.69
N PHE A 237 19.40 -10.26 11.62
CA PHE A 237 19.83 -11.30 10.68
C PHE A 237 20.77 -10.68 9.64
N ILE A 238 21.73 -11.48 9.15
CA ILE A 238 22.64 -11.17 8.02
C ILE A 238 23.62 -10.03 8.29
N LYS A 239 23.25 -8.99 9.03
CA LYS A 239 24.14 -7.86 9.37
C LYS A 239 25.36 -8.38 10.12
N GLY A 240 26.54 -8.03 9.60
CA GLY A 240 27.82 -8.31 10.23
C GLY A 240 28.09 -7.36 11.39
N ALA A 241 29.31 -7.37 11.91
CA ALA A 241 29.75 -6.49 13.00
C ALA A 241 29.74 -4.98 12.69
N MET A 242 29.22 -4.55 11.52
CA MET A 242 29.12 -3.14 11.16
C MET A 242 28.30 -2.36 12.22
N HIS A 243 28.85 -1.21 12.59
CA HIS A 243 28.23 -0.29 13.52
C HIS A 243 26.89 0.23 13.00
N THR A 244 25.94 0.38 13.91
CA THR A 244 24.64 1.04 13.66
C THR A 244 24.32 1.89 14.87
N GLY A 245 23.98 3.17 14.66
CA GLY A 245 23.71 4.09 15.77
C GLY A 245 22.63 3.60 16.73
N GLU A 246 21.62 2.87 16.25
CA GLU A 246 20.56 2.31 17.11
C GLU A 246 21.09 1.29 18.11
N ARG A 247 22.00 0.39 17.68
CA ARG A 247 22.62 -0.59 18.56
C ARG A 247 23.43 0.08 19.64
N ASP A 248 24.29 1.01 19.26
CA ASP A 248 25.23 1.65 20.18
C ASP A 248 24.46 2.46 21.24
N LEU A 249 23.38 3.15 20.83
CA LEU A 249 22.47 3.84 21.76
C LEU A 249 21.80 2.87 22.75
N ILE A 250 21.26 1.75 22.25
CA ILE A 250 20.59 0.75 23.09
C ILE A 250 21.56 0.14 24.09
N GLN A 251 22.73 -0.30 23.63
CA GLN A 251 23.71 -0.95 24.50
C GLN A 251 24.30 0.00 25.55
N ALA A 252 24.47 1.27 25.21
CA ALA A 252 25.04 2.25 26.15
C ALA A 252 24.05 2.71 27.22
N HIS A 253 22.75 2.77 26.91
CA HIS A 253 21.76 3.46 27.75
C HIS A 253 20.52 2.65 28.13
N PHE A 254 20.24 1.54 27.45
CA PHE A 254 18.98 0.82 27.57
C PHE A 254 19.16 -0.71 27.54
N ALA A 255 20.36 -1.22 27.86
CA ALA A 255 20.67 -2.65 27.80
C ALA A 255 19.87 -3.49 28.80
N ASP A 256 19.34 -2.87 29.85
CA ASP A 256 18.43 -3.45 30.84
C ASP A 256 16.99 -3.61 30.31
N LEU A 257 16.57 -2.74 29.38
CA LEU A 257 15.24 -2.78 28.77
C LEU A 257 15.22 -3.43 27.39
N CYS A 258 16.33 -3.44 26.66
CA CYS A 258 16.39 -3.97 25.31
C CYS A 258 17.61 -4.85 25.07
N GLU A 259 17.39 -6.16 25.00
CA GLU A 259 18.42 -7.10 24.55
C GLU A 259 18.71 -6.92 23.06
N PHE A 260 19.98 -6.94 22.67
CA PHE A 260 20.39 -6.72 21.29
C PHE A 260 21.38 -7.79 20.82
N HIS A 261 20.97 -8.55 19.80
CA HIS A 261 21.76 -9.63 19.21
C HIS A 261 22.02 -9.36 17.72
N THR A 262 23.28 -9.11 17.37
CA THR A 262 23.73 -9.08 15.97
C THR A 262 24.19 -10.48 15.57
N MET A 263 23.43 -11.14 14.70
CA MET A 263 23.61 -12.55 14.35
C MET A 263 23.74 -12.67 12.81
N GLY A 264 24.94 -12.37 12.31
CA GLY A 264 25.30 -12.45 10.90
C GLY A 264 26.77 -12.09 10.67
N GLU A 265 27.34 -12.52 9.54
CA GLU A 265 28.73 -12.19 9.16
C GLU A 265 28.81 -10.97 8.21
N GLY A 266 27.67 -10.40 7.82
CA GLY A 266 27.58 -9.37 6.79
C GLY A 266 27.42 -9.97 5.39
N PHE A 267 27.21 -9.12 4.38
CA PHE A 267 27.33 -9.56 2.99
C PHE A 267 28.82 -9.77 2.69
N THR A 268 29.33 -10.99 2.85
CA THR A 268 30.67 -11.37 2.42
C THR A 268 30.66 -11.53 0.90
N TRP A 269 30.83 -10.41 0.18
CA TRP A 269 31.03 -10.42 -1.28
C TRP A 269 32.27 -11.23 -1.71
N GLU A 270 33.18 -11.51 -0.77
CA GLU A 270 34.44 -12.22 -1.00
C GLU A 270 34.39 -13.72 -0.64
N THR A 271 33.38 -14.21 0.09
CA THR A 271 33.28 -15.64 0.44
C THR A 271 31.81 -16.05 0.61
N GLN A 272 31.28 -16.75 -0.39
CA GLN A 272 29.91 -17.28 -0.41
C GLN A 272 29.86 -18.68 0.21
N ASP A 273 29.98 -18.78 1.53
CA ASP A 273 29.76 -20.04 2.24
C ASP A 273 28.29 -20.12 2.70
N ARG A 274 27.44 -20.67 1.83
CA ARG A 274 26.01 -20.87 2.12
C ARG A 274 25.80 -21.68 3.40
N ALA A 275 26.67 -22.63 3.72
CA ALA A 275 26.50 -23.45 4.91
C ALA A 275 26.69 -22.63 6.19
N ARG A 276 27.64 -21.68 6.19
CA ARG A 276 27.81 -20.71 7.29
C ARG A 276 26.62 -19.77 7.41
N ASP A 277 26.13 -19.23 6.28
CA ASP A 277 24.95 -18.36 6.27
C ASP A 277 23.73 -19.05 6.87
N VAL A 278 23.47 -20.31 6.48
CA VAL A 278 22.40 -21.14 7.03
C VAL A 278 22.61 -21.35 8.52
N ALA A 279 23.83 -21.69 8.96
CA ALA A 279 24.12 -21.89 10.38
C ALA A 279 23.94 -20.62 11.22
N ALA A 280 24.36 -19.46 10.71
CA ALA A 280 24.19 -18.17 11.37
C ALA A 280 22.71 -17.78 11.45
N ALA A 281 21.96 -17.91 10.35
CA ALA A 281 20.53 -17.64 10.31
C ALA A 281 19.74 -18.58 11.24
N THR A 282 20.11 -19.86 11.31
CA THR A 282 19.49 -20.83 12.23
C THR A 282 19.73 -20.43 13.68
N LYS A 283 20.97 -20.07 14.07
CA LYS A 283 21.28 -19.58 15.42
C LYS A 283 20.53 -18.30 15.77
N ALA A 284 20.44 -17.36 14.81
CA ALA A 284 19.67 -16.14 14.97
C ALA A 284 18.18 -16.45 15.20
N TRP A 285 17.64 -17.41 14.46
CA TRP A 285 16.26 -17.85 14.59
C TRP A 285 15.99 -18.55 15.93
N ASP A 286 16.90 -19.39 16.40
CA ASP A 286 16.77 -20.03 17.71
C ASP A 286 16.76 -19.00 18.85
N LYS A 287 17.65 -17.99 18.79
CA LYS A 287 17.63 -16.88 19.75
C LYS A 287 16.35 -16.04 19.63
N ALA A 288 15.86 -15.79 18.41
CA ALA A 288 14.58 -15.12 18.21
C ALA A 288 13.41 -15.89 18.85
N LYS A 289 13.37 -17.22 18.71
CA LYS A 289 12.34 -18.06 19.33
C LYS A 289 12.38 -17.97 20.87
N GLU A 290 13.56 -17.99 21.46
CA GLU A 290 13.75 -17.79 22.91
C GLU A 290 13.18 -16.46 23.38
N LEU A 291 13.59 -15.35 22.74
CA LEU A 291 13.16 -14.00 23.09
C LEU A 291 11.66 -13.78 22.88
N ILE A 292 11.08 -14.36 21.83
CA ILE A 292 9.64 -14.25 21.54
C ILE A 292 8.81 -15.02 22.58
N ARG A 293 9.29 -16.20 23.02
CA ARG A 293 8.58 -17.00 24.04
C ARG A 293 8.65 -16.38 25.43
N ASP A 294 9.67 -15.56 25.70
CA ASP A 294 9.79 -14.86 26.99
C ASP A 294 8.66 -13.82 27.15
N PRO A 295 7.73 -14.01 28.10
CA PRO A 295 6.62 -13.08 28.31
C PRO A 295 7.07 -11.73 28.86
N ALA A 296 8.32 -11.59 29.34
CA ALA A 296 8.88 -10.29 29.71
C ALA A 296 8.99 -9.38 28.49
N ASN A 297 9.34 -9.92 27.33
CA ASN A 297 9.48 -9.15 26.09
C ASN A 297 8.11 -8.79 25.51
N ARG A 298 7.78 -7.50 25.56
CA ARG A 298 6.57 -6.96 24.92
C ARG A 298 6.73 -6.85 23.40
N MET A 299 7.95 -6.66 22.91
CA MET A 299 8.23 -6.57 21.48
C MET A 299 9.56 -7.23 21.13
N VAL A 300 9.58 -8.02 20.05
CA VAL A 300 10.81 -8.57 19.46
C VAL A 300 10.91 -8.14 17.99
N LEU A 301 12.02 -7.48 17.65
CA LEU A 301 12.36 -7.07 16.29
C LEU A 301 13.29 -8.11 15.65
N LEU A 302 12.82 -8.70 14.55
CA LEU A 302 13.56 -9.58 13.66
C LEU A 302 14.00 -8.79 12.43
N ASP A 303 15.10 -8.05 12.57
CA ASP A 303 15.59 -7.17 11.52
C ASP A 303 16.25 -7.99 10.40
N GLU A 304 15.86 -7.73 9.16
CA GLU A 304 16.34 -8.40 7.92
C GLU A 304 16.05 -9.91 7.81
N ILE A 305 15.18 -10.48 8.66
CA ILE A 305 14.76 -11.89 8.56
C ILE A 305 14.14 -12.24 7.20
N ASN A 306 13.47 -11.28 6.54
CA ASN A 306 12.88 -11.52 5.21
C ASN A 306 13.93 -11.90 4.17
N ILE A 307 15.17 -11.42 4.33
CA ILE A 307 16.26 -11.76 3.44
C ILE A 307 16.72 -13.21 3.70
N ALA A 308 16.82 -13.63 4.97
CA ALA A 308 17.16 -15.01 5.33
C ALA A 308 16.10 -16.01 4.81
N LEU A 309 14.82 -15.64 4.91
CA LEU A 309 13.71 -16.41 4.34
C LEU A 309 13.77 -16.47 2.82
N ARG A 310 14.09 -15.36 2.14
CA ARG A 310 14.18 -15.31 0.67
C ARG A 310 15.27 -16.24 0.11
N TYR A 311 16.37 -16.41 0.83
CA TYR A 311 17.48 -17.27 0.40
C TYR A 311 17.36 -18.72 0.91
N ASP A 312 16.23 -19.07 1.53
CA ASP A 312 15.95 -20.37 2.11
C ASP A 312 17.01 -20.78 3.16
N TYR A 313 17.46 -19.82 3.96
CA TYR A 313 18.38 -20.08 5.08
C TYR A 313 17.65 -20.61 6.32
N ILE A 314 16.36 -20.28 6.44
CA ILE A 314 15.43 -20.77 7.45
C ILE A 314 14.17 -21.22 6.72
N PRO A 315 13.60 -22.39 7.03
CA PRO A 315 12.35 -22.84 6.42
C PRO A 315 11.20 -21.87 6.76
N LEU A 316 10.52 -21.35 5.73
CA LEU A 316 9.38 -20.44 5.94
C LEU A 316 8.27 -21.09 6.77
N ASP A 317 7.98 -22.37 6.53
CA ASP A 317 6.93 -23.09 7.25
C ASP A 317 7.18 -23.15 8.76
N GLU A 318 8.45 -23.24 9.18
CA GLU A 318 8.84 -23.19 10.59
C GLU A 318 8.49 -21.83 11.19
N VAL A 319 8.82 -20.73 10.50
CA VAL A 319 8.53 -19.37 10.98
C VAL A 319 7.03 -19.12 11.08
N LEU A 320 6.26 -19.51 10.05
CA LEU A 320 4.80 -19.34 10.05
C LEU A 320 4.13 -20.16 11.16
N ALA A 321 4.55 -21.41 11.36
CA ALA A 321 4.05 -22.25 12.44
C ALA A 321 4.37 -21.66 13.81
N PHE A 322 5.63 -21.28 14.04
CA PHE A 322 6.05 -20.68 15.30
C PHE A 322 5.26 -19.40 15.64
N LEU A 323 5.11 -18.48 14.68
CA LEU A 323 4.38 -17.22 14.90
C LEU A 323 2.88 -17.43 15.19
N ARG A 324 2.29 -18.52 14.70
CA ARG A 324 0.89 -18.88 14.90
C ARG A 324 0.68 -19.60 16.22
N ASP A 325 1.52 -20.59 16.52
CA ASP A 325 1.26 -21.58 17.57
C ASP A 325 2.02 -21.26 18.87
N GLU A 326 3.15 -20.57 18.79
CA GLU A 326 4.08 -20.41 19.92
C GLU A 326 4.27 -18.96 20.38
N LYS A 327 4.03 -17.97 19.51
CA LYS A 327 4.14 -16.55 19.87
C LYS A 327 3.13 -16.18 20.96
N PRO A 328 3.56 -15.71 22.16
CA PRO A 328 2.65 -15.33 23.22
C PRO A 328 1.57 -14.32 22.76
N PRO A 329 0.35 -14.38 23.32
CA PRO A 329 -0.77 -13.54 22.87
C PRO A 329 -0.51 -12.04 22.99
N THR A 330 0.42 -11.61 23.83
CA THR A 330 0.74 -10.21 24.12
C THR A 330 2.04 -9.75 23.45
N THR A 331 2.90 -10.63 22.99
CA THR A 331 4.19 -10.22 22.39
C THR A 331 3.99 -9.75 20.95
N HIS A 332 4.47 -8.54 20.64
CA HIS A 332 4.57 -8.04 19.28
C HIS A 332 5.83 -8.59 18.61
N VAL A 333 5.72 -9.01 17.34
CA VAL A 333 6.87 -9.47 16.55
C VAL A 333 6.94 -8.65 15.27
N VAL A 334 8.06 -7.94 15.07
CA VAL A 334 8.28 -7.07 13.92
C VAL A 334 9.31 -7.69 13.00
N LEU A 335 8.95 -8.00 11.76
CA LEU A 335 9.81 -8.60 10.75
C LEU A 335 10.16 -7.56 9.70
N THR A 336 11.45 -7.38 9.42
CA THR A 336 11.90 -6.43 8.39
C THR A 336 12.69 -7.10 7.28
N GLY A 337 12.89 -6.34 6.21
CA GLY A 337 13.73 -6.70 5.09
C GLY A 337 12.97 -6.73 3.79
N ARG A 338 13.69 -6.75 2.67
CA ARG A 338 13.07 -6.73 1.34
C ARG A 338 12.39 -8.07 1.05
N ASN A 339 11.39 -8.05 0.17
CA ASN A 339 10.80 -9.26 -0.43
C ASN A 339 10.20 -10.25 0.59
N ALA A 340 9.49 -9.75 1.61
CA ALA A 340 8.67 -10.60 2.47
C ALA A 340 7.80 -11.59 1.66
N HIS A 341 7.79 -12.85 2.07
CA HIS A 341 7.05 -13.91 1.39
C HIS A 341 5.52 -13.68 1.47
N GLU A 342 4.77 -14.00 0.42
CA GLU A 342 3.32 -13.73 0.35
C GLU A 342 2.54 -14.40 1.50
N ARG A 343 2.87 -15.65 1.81
CA ARG A 343 2.30 -16.37 2.98
C ARG A 343 2.58 -15.69 4.33
N LEU A 344 3.73 -15.03 4.48
CA LEU A 344 4.04 -14.25 5.69
C LEU A 344 3.23 -12.94 5.72
N ILE A 345 3.05 -12.30 4.57
CA ILE A 345 2.19 -11.11 4.43
C ILE A 345 0.74 -11.44 4.78
N GLU A 346 0.24 -12.60 4.34
CA GLU A 346 -1.12 -13.05 4.63
C GLU A 346 -1.36 -13.34 6.11
N GLN A 347 -0.36 -13.89 6.81
CA GLN A 347 -0.45 -14.17 8.25
C GLN A 347 -0.28 -12.93 9.14
N ALA A 348 0.37 -11.87 8.65
CA ALA A 348 0.68 -10.69 9.44
C ALA A 348 -0.56 -9.81 9.72
N ASP A 349 -0.64 -9.26 10.93
CA ASP A 349 -1.71 -8.33 11.32
C ASP A 349 -1.52 -6.94 10.68
N LEU A 350 -0.27 -6.52 10.46
CA LEU A 350 0.08 -5.25 9.84
C LEU A 350 1.20 -5.43 8.83
N VAL A 351 1.00 -4.96 7.60
CA VAL A 351 2.04 -4.95 6.57
C VAL A 351 2.20 -3.56 5.99
N THR A 352 3.44 -3.06 5.98
CA THR A 352 3.82 -1.83 5.28
C THR A 352 4.86 -2.14 4.23
N GLU A 353 4.55 -1.82 2.97
CA GLU A 353 5.50 -1.88 1.86
C GLU A 353 6.09 -0.48 1.61
N MET A 354 7.38 -0.33 1.86
CA MET A 354 8.10 0.92 1.59
C MET A 354 8.52 0.95 0.13
N GLU A 355 7.82 1.75 -0.66
CA GLU A 355 8.14 1.97 -2.06
C GLU A 355 9.32 2.94 -2.22
N LEU A 356 10.25 2.63 -3.14
CA LEU A 356 11.33 3.53 -3.50
C LEU A 356 10.84 4.57 -4.51
N VAL A 357 10.25 5.66 -4.03
CA VAL A 357 9.83 6.78 -4.88
C VAL A 357 11.04 7.57 -5.40
N LYS A 358 12.01 7.86 -4.52
CA LYS A 358 13.28 8.53 -4.85
C LYS A 358 14.36 8.13 -3.83
N HIS A 359 15.60 7.99 -4.28
CA HIS A 359 16.77 7.78 -3.40
C HIS A 359 17.96 8.55 -3.94
N PRO A 360 18.74 9.26 -3.09
CA PRO A 360 19.86 10.09 -3.55
C PRO A 360 21.07 9.25 -4.00
N PHE A 361 21.13 7.96 -3.63
CA PHE A 361 22.20 7.04 -4.05
C PHE A 361 22.40 6.97 -5.57
N ARG A 362 21.32 6.94 -6.37
CA ARG A 362 21.42 6.93 -7.84
C ARG A 362 21.88 8.28 -8.42
N SER A 363 21.86 9.33 -7.60
CA SER A 363 22.36 10.66 -7.94
C SER A 363 23.79 10.89 -7.42
N GLY A 364 24.49 9.83 -6.98
CA GLY A 364 25.89 9.88 -6.56
C GLY A 364 26.11 10.25 -5.09
N VAL A 365 25.06 10.42 -4.29
CA VAL A 365 25.20 10.71 -2.85
C VAL A 365 25.53 9.42 -2.10
N LYS A 366 26.67 9.43 -1.40
CA LYS A 366 27.10 8.32 -0.53
C LYS A 366 26.25 8.21 0.74
N ALA A 367 26.29 7.05 1.38
CA ALA A 367 25.70 6.86 2.71
C ALA A 367 26.32 7.82 3.74
N GLN A 368 25.50 8.35 4.64
CA GLN A 368 25.87 9.34 5.64
C GLN A 368 25.47 8.85 7.04
N ALA A 369 26.34 9.11 8.01
CA ALA A 369 26.05 8.86 9.41
C ALA A 369 24.81 9.65 9.86
N GLY A 370 23.93 9.02 10.63
CA GLY A 370 22.66 9.59 11.08
C GLY A 370 21.54 9.58 10.03
N VAL A 371 21.83 9.13 8.79
CA VAL A 371 20.81 8.98 7.74
C VAL A 371 20.71 7.53 7.30
N GLU A 372 21.82 6.90 6.93
CA GLU A 372 21.87 5.50 6.48
C GLU A 372 22.33 4.52 7.57
N PHE A 373 23.19 4.97 8.49
CA PHE A 373 23.75 4.16 9.57
C PHE A 373 24.10 5.01 10.80
#